data_AF-A0A7C5S5Z2-F1
#
_entry.id   AF-A0A7C5S5Z2-F1
#
_cell.length_a   1.000
_cell.length_b   1.000
_cell.length_c   1.000
_cell.angle_alpha   90.00
_cell.angle_beta   90.00
_cell.angle_gamma   90.00
#
_symmetry.space_group_name_H-M   'P 1'
#
loop_
_entity.id
_entity.type
_entity.pdbx_description
1 polymer ?
#
loop_
_entity_poly.entity_id
_entity_poly.type
_entity_poly.pdbx_seq_one_letter_code
_entity_poly.pdbx_strand_id
1 'polypeptide(L)'
;MRFLSVITLPFEDPVIIFTLVLFIILLSPIILRKLRIPSIVGLIVAGIIVGPNGLNLLLRDSSIVLFGTVGLLYIMFLAALEIDMGDFKKSSKRSIVFGVLTFLIPLISGTAICYYLLQFSLPASILVASMFSTHTLISYPIVSNLGISKDESVTISVGGTIITDTAVLLLLAVIVTSTAGNLDMVFWIR
;
A
#
# COMPACT_ATOMS: atom_id res chain seq x y z
N MET A 1 38.94 -13.55 -24.62
CA MET A 1 37.50 -13.58 -24.99
C MET A 1 36.81 -14.66 -24.15
N ARG A 2 36.68 -14.44 -22.82
CA ARG A 2 36.18 -15.44 -21.85
C ARG A 2 35.59 -14.79 -20.57
N PHE A 3 35.08 -13.55 -20.69
CA PHE A 3 34.53 -12.79 -19.55
C PHE A 3 32.99 -12.77 -19.52
N LEU A 4 32.30 -13.44 -20.47
CA LEU A 4 30.84 -13.35 -20.63
C LEU A 4 30.06 -14.60 -20.15
N SER A 5 30.71 -15.56 -19.49
CA SER A 5 30.08 -16.85 -19.15
C SER A 5 29.81 -17.11 -17.67
N VAL A 6 29.82 -16.09 -16.80
CA VAL A 6 29.51 -16.26 -15.36
C VAL A 6 28.69 -15.08 -14.83
N ILE A 7 27.63 -14.70 -15.55
CA ILE A 7 26.52 -13.98 -14.92
C ILE A 7 25.39 -15.00 -14.80
N THR A 8 25.45 -15.79 -13.73
CA THR A 8 24.33 -16.65 -13.36
C THR A 8 23.24 -15.75 -12.81
N LEU A 9 22.15 -15.65 -13.56
CA LEU A 9 20.92 -15.06 -13.07
C LEU A 9 20.17 -16.12 -12.29
N PRO A 10 19.53 -15.76 -11.16
CA PRO A 10 19.47 -14.44 -10.53
C PRO A 10 20.77 -14.04 -9.82
N PHE A 11 21.01 -12.73 -9.64
CA PHE A 11 22.19 -12.25 -8.91
C PHE A 11 22.11 -12.64 -7.43
N GLU A 12 23.13 -13.30 -6.91
CA GLU A 12 23.25 -13.67 -5.49
C GLU A 12 24.18 -12.73 -4.71
N ASP A 13 25.10 -12.06 -5.39
CA ASP A 13 26.05 -11.14 -4.76
C ASP A 13 25.33 -9.87 -4.24
N PRO A 14 25.35 -9.60 -2.92
CA PRO A 14 24.68 -8.45 -2.33
C PRO A 14 25.12 -7.12 -2.95
N VAL A 15 26.38 -6.97 -3.34
CA VAL A 15 26.92 -5.73 -3.92
C VAL A 15 26.25 -5.47 -5.27
N ILE A 16 26.06 -6.50 -6.10
CA ILE A 16 25.39 -6.38 -7.39
C ILE A 16 23.91 -6.05 -7.20
N ILE A 17 23.25 -6.72 -6.24
CA ILE A 17 21.85 -6.46 -5.90
C ILE A 17 21.66 -5.00 -5.47
N PHE A 18 22.45 -4.51 -4.51
CA PHE A 18 22.36 -3.12 -4.03
C PHE A 18 22.68 -2.12 -5.14
N THR A 19 23.68 -2.38 -5.96
CA THR A 19 24.03 -1.51 -7.10
C THR A 19 22.86 -1.40 -8.08
N LEU A 20 22.25 -2.54 -8.41
CA LEU A 20 21.11 -2.61 -9.32
C LEU A 20 19.90 -1.88 -8.73
N VAL A 21 19.58 -2.09 -7.45
CA VAL A 21 18.48 -1.42 -6.75
C VAL A 21 18.73 0.10 -6.70
N LEU A 22 19.93 0.55 -6.34
CA LEU A 22 20.27 1.99 -6.34
C LEU A 22 20.17 2.60 -7.74
N PHE A 23 20.61 1.86 -8.76
CA PHE A 23 20.48 2.28 -10.16
C PHE A 23 19.02 2.46 -10.56
N ILE A 24 18.14 1.53 -10.20
CA ILE A 24 16.69 1.66 -10.41
C ILE A 24 16.12 2.87 -9.67
N ILE A 25 16.46 3.03 -8.37
CA ILE A 25 15.97 4.13 -7.53
C ILE A 25 16.41 5.49 -8.10
N LEU A 26 17.61 5.56 -8.68
CA LEU A 26 18.12 6.79 -9.29
C LEU A 26 17.47 7.07 -10.65
N LEU A 27 17.46 6.09 -11.56
CA LEU A 27 17.05 6.30 -12.95
C LEU A 27 15.55 6.34 -13.16
N SER A 28 14.80 5.47 -12.46
CA SER A 28 13.36 5.34 -12.66
C SER A 28 12.64 6.68 -12.45
N PRO A 29 12.88 7.42 -11.33
CA PRO A 29 12.29 8.75 -11.14
C PRO A 29 12.73 9.79 -12.19
N ILE A 30 13.98 9.76 -12.63
CA ILE A 30 14.51 10.71 -13.64
C ILE A 30 13.79 10.54 -14.96
N ILE A 31 13.64 9.30 -15.42
CA ILE A 31 12.98 8.98 -16.69
C ILE A 31 11.49 9.33 -16.61
N LEU A 32 10.82 8.96 -15.51
CA LEU A 32 9.37 9.12 -15.40
C LEU A 32 8.93 10.53 -15.06
N ARG A 33 9.77 11.33 -14.40
CA ARG A 33 9.53 12.76 -14.22
C ARG A 33 9.42 13.47 -15.58
N LYS A 34 10.23 13.07 -16.57
CA LYS A 34 10.13 13.60 -17.95
C LYS A 34 8.78 13.26 -18.61
N LEU A 35 8.17 12.15 -18.22
CA LEU A 35 6.86 11.68 -18.70
C LEU A 35 5.69 12.16 -17.82
N ARG A 36 5.95 12.94 -16.75
CA ARG A 36 4.95 13.38 -15.76
C ARG A 36 4.23 12.23 -15.05
N ILE A 37 4.88 11.08 -14.90
CA ILE A 37 4.35 9.92 -14.18
C ILE A 37 4.89 9.95 -12.74
N PRO A 38 4.07 9.63 -11.71
CA PRO A 38 4.54 9.54 -10.33
C PRO A 38 5.70 8.54 -10.18
N SER A 39 6.78 8.96 -9.51
CA SER A 39 8.01 8.16 -9.37
C SER A 39 7.76 6.77 -8.80
N ILE A 40 6.80 6.62 -7.88
CA ILE A 40 6.50 5.32 -7.26
C ILE A 40 5.99 4.27 -8.25
N VAL A 41 5.20 4.68 -9.24
CA VAL A 41 4.73 3.80 -10.31
C VAL A 41 5.93 3.23 -11.07
N GLY A 42 6.95 4.05 -11.26
CA GLY A 42 8.20 3.65 -11.86
C GLY A 42 9.00 2.64 -11.11
N LEU A 43 9.09 2.81 -9.80
CA LEU A 43 9.79 1.88 -8.93
C LEU A 43 9.07 0.53 -8.91
N ILE A 44 7.73 0.52 -8.92
CA ILE A 44 6.93 -0.70 -9.03
C ILE A 44 7.16 -1.40 -10.37
N VAL A 45 7.07 -0.67 -11.49
CA VAL A 45 7.28 -1.24 -12.84
C VAL A 45 8.70 -1.79 -12.99
N ALA A 46 9.71 -1.05 -12.52
CA ALA A 46 11.09 -1.53 -12.53
C ALA A 46 11.26 -2.79 -11.68
N GLY A 47 10.62 -2.87 -10.50
CA GLY A 47 10.59 -4.07 -9.67
C GLY A 47 9.94 -5.27 -10.37
N ILE A 48 8.85 -5.06 -11.12
CA ILE A 48 8.21 -6.10 -11.93
C ILE A 48 9.15 -6.60 -13.04
N ILE A 49 9.80 -5.67 -13.74
CA ILE A 49 10.73 -5.99 -14.85
C ILE A 49 11.96 -6.73 -14.34
N VAL A 50 12.52 -6.35 -13.20
CA VAL A 50 13.79 -6.90 -12.69
C VAL A 50 13.57 -8.12 -11.79
N GLY A 51 12.42 -8.22 -11.16
CA GLY A 51 12.05 -9.31 -10.27
C GLY A 51 11.86 -10.66 -10.96
N PRO A 52 11.45 -11.69 -10.20
CA PRO A 52 11.40 -13.07 -10.68
C PRO A 52 10.40 -13.30 -11.82
N ASN A 53 9.34 -12.47 -11.89
CA ASN A 53 8.32 -12.55 -12.94
C ASN A 53 8.68 -11.78 -14.22
N GLY A 54 9.80 -11.06 -14.24
CA GLY A 54 10.27 -10.30 -15.39
C GLY A 54 11.53 -10.93 -15.99
N LEU A 55 12.66 -10.24 -15.86
CA LEU A 55 13.98 -10.66 -16.32
C LEU A 55 14.68 -11.60 -15.32
N ASN A 56 14.07 -11.86 -14.16
CA ASN A 56 14.59 -12.74 -13.11
C ASN A 56 16.03 -12.36 -12.69
N LEU A 57 16.31 -11.06 -12.60
CA LEU A 57 17.60 -10.53 -12.16
C LEU A 57 17.72 -10.57 -10.64
N LEU A 58 16.61 -10.32 -9.94
CA LEU A 58 16.52 -10.32 -8.49
C LEU A 58 15.46 -11.31 -8.02
N LEU A 59 15.82 -12.17 -7.06
CA LEU A 59 14.86 -13.00 -6.34
C LEU A 59 14.20 -12.20 -5.22
N ARG A 60 12.99 -12.61 -4.86
CA ARG A 60 12.33 -12.12 -3.64
C ARG A 60 12.90 -12.85 -2.42
N ASP A 61 14.11 -12.50 -2.04
CA ASP A 61 14.79 -13.08 -0.88
C ASP A 61 14.31 -12.46 0.44
N SER A 62 14.72 -13.03 1.58
CA SER A 62 14.36 -12.54 2.90
C SER A 62 14.88 -11.12 3.17
N SER A 63 16.03 -10.74 2.59
CA SER A 63 16.64 -9.43 2.74
C SER A 63 15.77 -8.34 2.10
N ILE A 64 15.36 -8.52 0.85
CA ILE A 64 14.49 -7.57 0.13
C ILE A 64 13.14 -7.43 0.83
N VAL A 65 12.56 -8.53 1.33
CA VAL A 65 11.31 -8.48 2.09
C VAL A 65 11.50 -7.71 3.40
N LEU A 66 12.59 -7.96 4.12
CA LEU A 66 12.89 -7.29 5.39
C LEU A 66 13.09 -5.79 5.18
N PHE A 67 14.01 -5.39 4.29
CA PHE A 67 14.29 -3.98 4.01
C PHE A 67 13.08 -3.25 3.43
N GLY A 68 12.30 -3.90 2.56
CA GLY A 68 11.06 -3.34 2.03
C GLY A 68 10.01 -3.11 3.13
N THR A 69 9.86 -4.05 4.05
CA THR A 69 8.93 -3.93 5.19
C THR A 69 9.38 -2.82 6.14
N VAL A 70 10.67 -2.77 6.49
CA VAL A 70 11.24 -1.71 7.34
C VAL A 70 11.07 -0.34 6.70
N GLY A 71 11.36 -0.22 5.39
CA GLY A 71 11.17 1.02 4.64
C GLY A 71 9.72 1.47 4.60
N LEU A 72 8.78 0.54 4.37
CA LEU A 72 7.34 0.82 4.40
C LEU A 72 6.88 1.32 5.79
N LEU A 73 7.25 0.63 6.86
CA LEU A 73 6.89 1.03 8.21
C LEU A 73 7.51 2.38 8.57
N TYR A 74 8.74 2.64 8.14
CA TYR A 74 9.41 3.92 8.35
C TYR A 74 8.67 5.09 7.68
N ILE A 75 8.25 4.96 6.42
CA ILE A 75 7.51 6.04 5.74
C ILE A 75 6.11 6.24 6.33
N MET A 76 5.44 5.17 6.77
CA MET A 76 4.14 5.26 7.43
C MET A 76 4.25 5.94 8.80
N PHE A 77 5.32 5.63 9.55
CA PHE A 77 5.62 6.27 10.82
C PHE A 77 5.94 7.76 10.65
N LEU A 78 6.77 8.11 9.67
CA LEU A 78 7.11 9.50 9.37
C LEU A 78 5.86 10.30 8.96
N ALA A 79 5.00 9.73 8.12
CA ALA A 79 3.72 10.34 7.79
C ALA A 79 2.86 10.58 9.04
N ALA A 80 2.81 9.62 9.97
CA ALA A 80 2.06 9.78 11.22
C ALA A 80 2.62 10.89 12.14
N LEU A 81 3.95 11.08 12.16
CA LEU A 81 4.60 12.16 12.93
C LEU A 81 4.36 13.56 12.34
N GLU A 82 4.15 13.67 11.03
CA GLU A 82 3.91 14.96 10.38
C GLU A 82 2.46 15.46 10.52
N ILE A 83 1.52 14.59 10.92
CA ILE A 83 0.10 14.95 11.08
C ILE A 83 -0.11 15.88 12.28
N ASP A 84 -0.71 17.05 12.03
CA ASP A 84 -1.16 17.96 13.09
C ASP A 84 -2.49 17.47 13.70
N MET A 85 -2.40 16.90 14.90
CA MET A 85 -3.56 16.40 15.66
C MET A 85 -4.56 17.51 16.04
N GLY A 86 -4.10 18.76 16.15
CA GLY A 86 -4.93 19.92 16.44
C GLY A 86 -5.87 20.25 15.29
N ASP A 87 -5.37 20.18 14.04
CA ASP A 87 -6.18 20.41 12.85
C ASP A 87 -7.11 19.24 12.55
N PHE A 88 -6.67 18.00 12.82
CA PHE A 88 -7.55 16.83 12.75
C PHE A 88 -8.75 16.96 13.71
N LYS A 89 -8.55 17.45 14.94
CA LYS A 89 -9.64 17.60 15.90
C LYS A 89 -10.69 18.61 15.44
N LYS A 90 -10.30 19.67 14.72
CA LYS A 90 -11.23 20.66 14.17
C LYS A 90 -12.06 20.10 13.01
N SER A 91 -11.46 19.27 12.16
CA SER A 91 -12.11 18.67 10.98
C SER A 91 -12.62 17.23 11.21
N SER A 92 -12.57 16.72 12.44
CA SER A 92 -12.87 15.32 12.78
C SER A 92 -14.24 14.86 12.27
N LYS A 93 -15.29 15.68 12.42
CA LYS A 93 -16.63 15.33 11.89
C LYS A 93 -16.62 15.16 10.37
N ARG A 94 -15.95 16.07 9.65
CA ARG A 94 -15.83 16.01 8.18
C ARG A 94 -14.99 14.82 7.74
N SER A 95 -13.91 14.53 8.46
CA SER A 95 -13.05 13.35 8.27
C SER A 95 -13.82 12.05 8.47
N ILE A 96 -14.71 11.98 9.48
CA ILE A 96 -15.56 10.81 9.72
C ILE A 96 -16.54 10.60 8.58
N VAL A 97 -17.27 11.65 8.18
CA VAL A 97 -18.22 11.54 7.07
C VAL A 97 -17.51 11.14 5.79
N PHE A 98 -16.36 11.76 5.51
CA PHE A 98 -15.55 11.42 4.34
C PHE A 98 -15.06 9.98 4.38
N GLY A 99 -14.46 9.52 5.48
CA GLY A 99 -13.98 8.15 5.65
C GLY A 99 -15.09 7.12 5.52
N VAL A 100 -16.26 7.36 6.13
CA VAL A 100 -17.40 6.45 6.03
C VAL A 100 -17.93 6.37 4.60
N LEU A 101 -18.07 7.49 3.90
CA LEU A 101 -18.57 7.50 2.52
C LEU A 101 -17.56 6.85 1.55
N THR A 102 -16.29 7.22 1.67
CA THR A 102 -15.21 6.66 0.84
C THR A 102 -14.94 5.19 1.12
N PHE A 103 -15.34 4.67 2.29
CA PHE A 103 -15.29 3.24 2.58
C PHE A 103 -16.55 2.48 2.18
N LEU A 104 -17.74 2.97 2.50
CA LEU A 104 -18.99 2.23 2.25
C LEU A 104 -19.34 2.17 0.76
N ILE A 105 -19.12 3.25 0.02
CA ILE A 105 -19.50 3.30 -1.40
C ILE A 105 -18.69 2.27 -2.21
N PRO A 106 -17.34 2.22 -2.15
CA PRO A 106 -16.57 1.21 -2.87
C PRO A 106 -16.74 -0.19 -2.27
N LEU A 107 -16.94 -0.34 -0.96
CA LEU A 107 -17.18 -1.65 -0.35
C LEU A 107 -18.48 -2.28 -0.86
N ILE A 108 -19.59 -1.54 -0.86
CA ILE A 108 -20.90 -2.05 -1.29
C ILE A 108 -20.88 -2.31 -2.80
N SER A 109 -20.44 -1.34 -3.60
CA SER A 109 -20.38 -1.49 -5.06
C SER A 109 -19.39 -2.59 -5.48
N GLY A 110 -18.22 -2.64 -4.84
CA GLY A 110 -17.21 -3.66 -5.05
C GLY A 110 -17.68 -5.06 -4.69
N THR A 111 -18.38 -5.21 -3.56
CA THR A 111 -18.95 -6.50 -3.15
C THR A 111 -20.03 -6.93 -4.14
N ALA A 112 -20.91 -6.03 -4.58
CA ALA A 112 -21.93 -6.34 -5.57
C ALA A 112 -21.32 -6.80 -6.89
N ILE A 113 -20.29 -6.11 -7.39
CA ILE A 113 -19.58 -6.49 -8.63
C ILE A 113 -18.88 -7.85 -8.45
N CYS A 114 -18.17 -8.07 -7.35
CA CYS A 114 -17.47 -9.34 -7.10
C CYS A 114 -18.44 -10.52 -6.98
N TYR A 115 -19.57 -10.31 -6.31
CA TYR A 115 -20.56 -11.36 -6.10
C TYR A 115 -21.35 -11.67 -7.37
N TYR A 116 -21.90 -10.66 -8.04
CA TYR A 116 -22.79 -10.87 -9.19
C TYR A 116 -22.04 -11.04 -10.51
N LEU A 117 -20.93 -10.34 -10.72
CA LEU A 117 -20.22 -10.35 -12.01
C LEU A 117 -19.08 -11.36 -12.03
N LEU A 118 -18.28 -11.41 -10.96
CA LEU A 118 -17.14 -12.33 -10.84
C LEU A 118 -17.52 -13.68 -10.20
N GLN A 119 -18.76 -13.83 -9.71
CA GLN A 119 -19.29 -15.06 -9.11
C GLN A 119 -18.45 -15.56 -7.93
N PHE A 120 -17.87 -14.65 -7.16
CA PHE A 120 -17.12 -14.99 -5.95
C PHE A 120 -18.07 -15.30 -4.78
N SER A 121 -17.59 -16.09 -3.82
CA SER A 121 -18.32 -16.28 -2.56
C SER A 121 -18.50 -14.96 -1.82
N LEU A 122 -19.53 -14.86 -0.98
CA LEU A 122 -19.81 -13.64 -0.23
C LEU A 122 -18.61 -13.19 0.66
N PRO A 123 -17.94 -14.09 1.42
CA PRO A 123 -16.72 -13.72 2.16
C PRO A 123 -15.58 -13.23 1.25
N ALA A 124 -15.34 -13.90 0.12
CA ALA A 124 -14.29 -13.50 -0.82
C ALA A 124 -14.61 -12.15 -1.49
N SER A 125 -15.87 -11.92 -1.84
CA SER A 125 -16.33 -10.65 -2.44
C SER A 125 -16.13 -9.47 -1.50
N ILE A 126 -16.48 -9.64 -0.22
CA ILE A 126 -16.31 -8.60 0.80
C ILE A 126 -14.83 -8.34 1.08
N LEU A 127 -13.99 -9.39 1.13
CA LEU A 127 -12.54 -9.24 1.28
C LEU A 127 -11.90 -8.49 0.11
N VAL A 128 -12.23 -8.88 -1.12
CA VAL A 128 -11.69 -8.22 -2.31
C VAL A 128 -12.15 -6.76 -2.36
N ALA A 129 -13.43 -6.50 -2.07
CA ALA A 129 -13.97 -5.15 -2.00
C ALA A 129 -13.31 -4.27 -0.92
N SER A 130 -13.01 -4.83 0.24
CA SER A 130 -12.37 -4.06 1.32
C SER A 130 -10.93 -3.65 0.97
N MET A 131 -10.20 -4.47 0.20
CA MET A 131 -8.82 -4.19 -0.22
C MET A 131 -8.66 -2.90 -1.03
N PHE A 132 -9.61 -2.58 -1.91
CA PHE A 132 -9.55 -1.36 -2.74
C PHE A 132 -10.44 -0.22 -2.23
N SER A 133 -11.17 -0.43 -1.13
CA SER A 133 -12.02 0.59 -0.51
C SER A 133 -11.24 1.58 0.37
N THR A 134 -10.03 1.21 0.80
CA THR A 134 -9.13 2.12 1.53
C THR A 134 -8.09 2.77 0.59
N HIS A 135 -7.48 3.84 1.08
CA HIS A 135 -6.40 4.57 0.39
C HIS A 135 -5.22 4.75 1.35
N THR A 136 -3.99 4.66 0.84
CA THR A 136 -2.78 4.75 1.66
C THR A 136 -2.23 6.18 1.73
N LEU A 137 -1.57 6.53 2.85
CA LEU A 137 -0.93 7.84 3.07
C LEU A 137 0.39 8.04 2.30
N ILE A 138 0.66 7.24 1.27
CA ILE A 138 1.92 7.29 0.50
C ILE A 138 2.13 8.67 -0.15
N SER A 139 1.06 9.38 -0.48
CA SER A 139 1.12 10.72 -1.07
C SER A 139 1.40 11.82 -0.03
N TYR A 140 1.25 11.55 1.26
CA TYR A 140 1.35 12.57 2.30
C TYR A 140 2.73 13.25 2.37
N PRO A 141 3.88 12.52 2.34
CA PRO A 141 5.19 13.14 2.29
C PRO A 141 5.38 14.04 1.06
N ILE A 142 4.74 13.72 -0.07
CA ILE A 142 4.82 14.54 -1.28
C ILE A 142 4.07 15.87 -1.06
N VAL A 143 2.86 15.80 -0.51
CA VAL A 143 2.02 16.97 -0.17
C VAL A 143 2.72 17.86 0.86
N SER A 144 3.35 17.26 1.86
CA SER A 144 4.15 17.92 2.89
C SER A 144 5.35 18.66 2.30
N ASN A 145 6.12 17.99 1.42
CA ASN A 145 7.24 18.60 0.69
C ASN A 145 6.82 19.78 -0.22
N LEU A 146 5.57 19.81 -0.69
CA LEU A 146 5.02 20.90 -1.48
C LEU A 146 4.49 22.07 -0.62
N GLY A 147 4.51 21.94 0.71
CA GLY A 147 4.07 22.98 1.65
C GLY A 147 2.54 23.16 1.75
N ILE A 148 1.77 22.21 1.20
CA ILE A 148 0.29 22.26 1.15
C ILE A 148 -0.37 21.29 2.14
N SER A 149 0.40 20.75 3.10
CA SER A 149 -0.10 19.79 4.10
C SER A 149 -1.19 20.34 5.03
N LYS A 150 -1.30 21.67 5.15
CA LYS A 150 -2.31 22.36 5.97
C LYS A 150 -3.66 22.56 5.29
N ASP A 151 -3.79 22.15 4.03
CA ASP A 151 -5.07 22.24 3.32
C ASP A 151 -6.11 21.34 3.99
N GLU A 152 -7.34 21.84 4.12
CA GLU A 152 -8.41 21.10 4.78
C GLU A 152 -8.69 19.75 4.10
N SER A 153 -8.55 19.68 2.78
CA SER A 153 -8.73 18.46 2.00
C SER A 153 -7.71 17.39 2.36
N VAL A 154 -6.47 17.79 2.69
CA VAL A 154 -5.40 16.88 3.13
C VAL A 154 -5.73 16.36 4.52
N THR A 155 -6.09 17.24 5.45
CA THR A 155 -6.46 16.86 6.83
C THR A 155 -7.68 15.92 6.85
N ILE A 156 -8.71 16.21 6.04
CA ILE A 156 -9.90 15.37 5.91
C ILE A 156 -9.54 14.01 5.30
N SER A 157 -8.71 13.98 4.26
CA SER A 157 -8.30 12.73 3.60
C SER A 157 -7.51 11.83 4.55
N VAL A 158 -6.52 12.41 5.23
CA VAL A 158 -5.68 11.70 6.21
C VAL A 158 -6.53 11.17 7.36
N GLY A 159 -7.41 12.01 7.89
CA GLY A 159 -8.34 11.63 8.95
C GLY A 159 -9.32 10.53 8.53
N GLY A 160 -9.78 10.58 7.28
CA GLY A 160 -10.60 9.52 6.67
C GLY A 160 -9.84 8.20 6.56
N THR A 161 -8.58 8.21 6.12
CA THR A 161 -7.74 7.00 6.01
C THR A 161 -7.60 6.25 7.33
N ILE A 162 -7.47 6.96 8.46
CA ILE A 162 -7.40 6.31 9.78
C ILE A 162 -8.67 5.47 10.05
N ILE A 163 -9.83 6.01 9.66
CA ILE A 163 -11.13 5.35 9.86
C ILE A 163 -11.27 4.16 8.91
N THR A 164 -10.90 4.34 7.64
CA THR A 164 -11.01 3.27 6.63
C THR A 164 -10.05 2.12 6.93
N ASP A 165 -8.80 2.39 7.31
CA ASP A 165 -7.83 1.36 7.67
C ASP A 165 -8.26 0.59 8.92
N THR A 166 -8.80 1.29 9.94
CA THR A 166 -9.37 0.63 11.13
C THR A 166 -10.56 -0.27 10.75
N ALA A 167 -11.47 0.24 9.92
CA ALA A 167 -12.64 -0.52 9.48
C ALA A 167 -12.27 -1.76 8.65
N VAL A 168 -11.30 -1.65 7.76
CA VAL A 168 -10.78 -2.79 6.96
C VAL A 168 -10.19 -3.85 7.87
N LEU A 169 -9.38 -3.48 8.88
CA LEU A 169 -8.79 -4.45 9.80
C LEU A 169 -9.85 -5.18 10.65
N LEU A 170 -10.86 -4.45 11.14
CA LEU A 170 -11.99 -5.07 11.85
C LEU A 170 -12.77 -6.04 10.95
N LEU A 171 -13.06 -5.62 9.73
CA LEU A 171 -13.76 -6.44 8.75
C LEU A 171 -12.94 -7.69 8.38
N LEU A 172 -11.63 -7.55 8.17
CA LEU A 172 -10.72 -8.66 7.92
C LEU A 172 -10.75 -9.67 9.08
N ALA A 173 -10.67 -9.19 10.33
CA ALA A 173 -10.74 -10.04 11.51
C ALA A 173 -12.06 -10.83 11.57
N VAL A 174 -13.20 -10.18 11.28
CA VAL A 174 -14.51 -10.84 11.25
C VAL A 174 -14.56 -11.93 10.17
N ILE A 175 -14.08 -11.66 8.96
CA ILE A 175 -14.17 -12.62 7.85
C ILE A 175 -13.25 -13.83 8.04
N VAL A 176 -12.01 -13.60 8.48
CA VAL A 176 -11.05 -14.68 8.77
C VAL A 176 -11.64 -15.62 9.83
N THR A 177 -12.22 -15.05 10.89
CA THR A 177 -12.84 -15.83 11.98
C THR A 177 -14.11 -16.55 11.52
N SER A 178 -14.94 -15.91 10.70
CA SER A 178 -16.14 -16.53 10.11
C SER A 178 -15.80 -17.73 9.25
N THR A 179 -14.71 -17.65 8.47
CA THR A 179 -14.25 -18.73 7.59
C THR A 179 -13.59 -19.86 8.38
N ALA A 180 -13.03 -19.57 9.57
CA ALA A 180 -12.47 -20.56 10.49
C ALA A 180 -13.51 -21.29 11.35
N GLY A 181 -14.81 -20.94 11.26
CA GLY A 181 -15.91 -21.66 11.90
C GLY A 181 -16.16 -21.36 13.38
N ASN A 182 -15.56 -20.33 13.96
CA ASN A 182 -15.61 -20.02 15.40
C ASN A 182 -16.13 -18.59 15.68
N LEU A 183 -17.36 -18.28 15.26
CA LEU A 183 -18.05 -17.04 15.65
C LEU A 183 -18.74 -17.19 17.01
N ASP A 184 -17.97 -17.47 18.05
CA ASP A 184 -18.50 -17.56 19.43
C ASP A 184 -18.26 -16.25 20.19
N MET A 185 -19.20 -15.87 21.09
CA MET A 185 -19.13 -14.65 21.90
C MET A 185 -17.86 -14.55 22.78
N VAL A 186 -17.14 -15.67 22.95
CA VAL A 186 -15.85 -15.76 23.64
C VAL A 186 -14.74 -14.99 22.91
N PHE A 187 -14.87 -14.71 21.61
CA PHE A 187 -13.89 -13.93 20.82
C PHE A 187 -13.77 -12.48 21.27
N TRP A 188 -14.86 -11.82 21.66
CA TRP A 188 -14.84 -10.41 22.03
C TRP A 188 -14.19 -10.14 23.40
N ILE A 189 -13.97 -11.18 24.20
CA ILE A 189 -13.47 -11.09 25.59
C ILE A 189 -12.00 -11.52 25.68
N ARG A 190 -11.41 -12.10 24.63
CA ARG A 190 -10.02 -12.57 24.60
C ARG A 190 -9.10 -11.61 23.86
#